data_AF-A0A1G2DVH3-F1
#
_entry.id   AF-A0A1G2DVH3-F1
#
_cell.length_a   1.000
_cell.length_b   1.000
_cell.length_c   1.000
_cell.angle_alpha   90.00
_cell.angle_beta   90.00
_cell.angle_gamma   90.00
#
_symmetry.space_group_name_H-M   'P 1'
#
loop_
_entity.id
_entity.type
_entity.pdbx_description
1 polymer ?
#
loop_
_entity_poly.entity_id
_entity_poly.type
_entity_poly.pdbx_seq_one_letter_code
_entity_poly.pdbx_strand_id
1 'polypeptide(L)'
;MHSNNIIVSSEALTMIQADIKRLPQLTGGFALLMIIIKLFSKIPLPNIILLIVSIIFLFNIFNLFLFPRLKKKNINILLNYYFGFKLFEISWLTILIYFTGGISWIVPLFYSFIIVNIFWVFPKNKAVFLIGYCNLILIFLILLQYFKILPDFYLFSPEDKNLQNLSYVSLTIIAGVAVLIYLGYSSNIFYKLLQAKIINLKKTREKFEETKRNLEAEIRKRTRELLQEKKKLEIIVRERTKELETRRKIVQERVKELEKSHRLAVARELRMSELKEELENFKKLTKKS
;
A
#
# COMPACT_ATOMS: atom_id res chain seq x y z
N MET A 1 -3.28 -5.86 3.56
CA MET A 1 -3.10 -4.41 3.29
C MET A 1 -1.98 -3.74 4.08
N HIS A 2 -1.45 -4.32 5.17
CA HIS A 2 -0.37 -3.69 5.95
C HIS A 2 1.03 -3.75 5.31
N SER A 3 1.33 -4.74 4.44
CA SER A 3 2.69 -4.87 3.88
C SER A 3 3.01 -3.86 2.76
N ASN A 4 2.01 -3.36 2.03
CA ASN A 4 2.23 -2.36 0.97
C ASN A 4 2.69 -1.00 1.53
N ASN A 5 2.30 -0.64 2.75
CA ASN A 5 2.76 0.60 3.38
C ASN A 5 4.23 0.52 3.81
N ILE A 6 4.73 -0.67 4.15
CA ILE A 6 6.10 -0.85 4.64
C ILE A 6 7.11 -0.77 3.48
N ILE A 7 6.79 -1.34 2.32
CA ILE A 7 7.71 -1.34 1.16
C ILE A 7 7.80 0.06 0.53
N VAL A 8 6.67 0.77 0.41
CA VAL A 8 6.67 2.17 -0.05
C VAL A 8 7.50 3.08 0.88
N SER A 9 7.58 2.72 2.17
CA SER A 9 8.31 3.50 3.17
C SER A 9 9.84 3.40 3.05
N SER A 10 10.41 2.27 2.63
CA SER A 10 11.87 2.11 2.53
C SER A 10 12.45 2.79 1.29
N GLU A 11 11.75 2.74 0.15
CA GLU A 11 12.14 3.45 -1.06
C GLU A 11 11.96 4.97 -0.92
N ALA A 12 10.84 5.43 -0.34
CA ALA A 12 10.66 6.85 -0.06
C ALA A 12 11.76 7.37 0.89
N LEU A 13 12.17 6.56 1.87
CA LEU A 13 13.24 6.91 2.80
C LEU A 13 14.60 7.12 2.10
N THR A 14 14.99 6.24 1.17
CA THR A 14 16.26 6.40 0.44
C THR A 14 16.23 7.61 -0.48
N MET A 15 15.07 7.94 -1.07
CA MET A 15 14.89 9.16 -1.85
C MET A 15 15.02 10.41 -1.00
N ILE A 16 14.29 10.48 0.11
CA ILE A 16 14.35 11.62 1.03
C ILE A 16 15.79 11.82 1.52
N GLN A 17 16.51 10.73 1.82
CA GLN A 17 17.93 10.78 2.18
C GLN A 17 18.82 11.33 1.07
N ALA A 18 18.62 10.85 -0.16
CA ALA A 18 19.39 11.34 -1.30
C ALA A 18 19.12 12.82 -1.56
N ASP A 19 17.87 13.25 -1.46
CA ASP A 19 17.47 14.65 -1.66
C ASP A 19 18.10 15.55 -0.59
N ILE A 20 17.93 15.22 0.69
CA ILE A 20 18.48 16.01 1.81
C ILE A 20 20.00 16.08 1.79
N LYS A 21 20.69 15.01 1.35
CA LYS A 21 22.14 15.03 1.22
C LYS A 21 22.62 15.91 0.06
N ARG A 22 21.83 16.01 -1.01
CA ARG A 22 22.20 16.73 -2.24
C ARG A 22 21.80 18.20 -2.23
N LEU A 23 20.69 18.55 -1.57
CA LEU A 23 20.17 19.91 -1.48
C LEU A 23 21.21 20.95 -1.03
N PRO A 24 22.02 20.72 0.03
CA PRO A 24 23.10 21.63 0.40
C PRO A 24 24.17 21.77 -0.70
N GLN A 25 24.49 20.69 -1.41
CA GLN A 25 25.49 20.72 -2.49
C GLN A 25 24.99 21.54 -3.68
N LEU A 26 23.73 21.36 -4.07
CA LEU A 26 23.09 22.11 -5.16
C LEU A 26 22.95 23.58 -4.80
N THR A 27 22.42 23.89 -3.61
CA THR A 27 22.23 25.28 -3.18
C THR A 27 23.56 25.98 -2.89
N GLY A 28 24.56 25.29 -2.37
CA GLY A 28 25.92 25.80 -2.20
C GLY A 28 26.61 26.07 -3.54
N GLY A 29 26.50 25.13 -4.49
CA GLY A 29 27.01 25.32 -5.85
C GLY A 29 26.34 26.50 -6.56
N PHE A 30 25.02 26.63 -6.44
CA PHE A 30 24.28 27.77 -6.96
C PHE A 30 24.68 29.09 -6.29
N ALA A 31 24.87 29.11 -4.97
CA ALA A 31 25.33 30.29 -4.25
C ALA A 31 26.72 30.74 -4.71
N LEU A 32 27.67 29.80 -4.86
CA LEU A 32 29.01 30.09 -5.38
C LEU A 32 28.94 30.63 -6.82
N LEU A 33 28.14 30.01 -7.67
CA LEU A 33 27.94 30.45 -9.05
C LEU A 33 27.37 31.88 -9.10
N MET A 34 26.40 32.21 -8.24
CA MET A 34 25.84 33.56 -8.13
C MET A 34 26.88 34.59 -7.66
N ILE A 35 27.76 34.22 -6.72
CA ILE A 35 28.86 35.07 -6.27
C ILE A 35 29.85 35.33 -7.41
N ILE A 36 30.22 34.28 -8.16
CA ILE A 36 31.10 34.39 -9.33
C ILE A 36 30.46 35.31 -10.37
N ILE A 37 29.21 35.08 -10.74
CA ILE A 37 28.50 35.93 -11.71
C ILE A 37 28.50 37.40 -11.24
N LYS A 38 28.21 37.64 -9.96
CA LYS A 38 28.20 39.00 -9.40
C LYS A 38 29.58 39.65 -9.46
N LEU A 39 30.65 38.91 -9.17
CA LEU A 39 32.03 39.42 -9.21
C LEU A 39 32.51 39.71 -10.63
N PHE A 40 32.18 38.85 -11.60
CA PHE A 40 32.72 38.94 -12.96
C PHE A 40 31.84 39.70 -13.95
N SER A 41 30.51 39.68 -13.80
CA SER A 41 29.59 40.07 -14.88
C SER A 41 29.06 41.50 -14.79
N LYS A 42 29.43 42.29 -13.76
CA LYS A 42 28.85 43.63 -13.46
C LYS A 42 27.30 43.66 -13.44
N ILE A 43 26.64 42.50 -13.37
CA ILE A 43 25.18 42.41 -13.36
C ILE A 43 24.69 42.98 -12.03
N PRO A 44 23.69 43.88 -12.02
CA PRO A 44 23.13 44.46 -10.81
C PRO A 44 22.23 43.44 -10.09
N LEU A 45 22.81 42.35 -9.61
CA LEU A 45 22.11 41.35 -8.80
C LEU A 45 21.77 41.96 -7.44
N PRO A 46 20.47 42.04 -7.07
CA PRO A 46 20.07 42.56 -5.77
C PRO A 46 20.72 41.76 -4.64
N ASN A 47 21.30 42.45 -3.65
CA ASN A 47 21.90 41.82 -2.47
C ASN A 47 20.89 40.91 -1.73
N ILE A 48 19.59 41.23 -1.84
CA ILE A 48 18.48 40.46 -1.29
C ILE A 48 18.45 39.02 -1.84
N ILE A 49 18.70 38.81 -3.14
CA ILE A 49 18.70 37.46 -3.73
C ILE A 49 19.82 36.62 -3.12
N LEU A 50 21.01 37.21 -2.97
CA LEU A 50 22.15 36.52 -2.37
C LEU A 50 21.88 36.17 -0.91
N LEU A 51 21.27 37.08 -0.15
CA LEU A 51 20.84 36.83 1.23
C LEU A 51 19.82 35.71 1.32
N ILE A 52 18.80 35.67 0.45
CA ILE A 52 17.80 34.59 0.42
C ILE A 52 18.46 33.25 0.12
N VAL A 53 19.34 33.17 -0.89
CA VAL A 53 20.06 31.94 -1.25
C VAL A 53 20.94 31.47 -0.09
N SER A 54 21.61 32.38 0.62
CA SER A 54 22.39 32.04 1.82
C SER A 54 21.52 31.50 2.95
N ILE A 55 20.34 32.08 3.20
CA ILE A 55 19.38 31.57 4.19
C ILE A 55 18.92 30.16 3.82
N ILE A 56 18.57 29.93 2.55
CA ILE A 56 18.17 28.61 2.05
C ILE A 56 19.30 27.59 2.24
N PHE A 57 20.54 27.97 1.92
CA PHE A 57 21.71 27.12 2.09
C PHE A 57 21.93 26.74 3.57
N LEU A 58 21.88 27.71 4.48
CA LEU A 58 22.00 27.46 5.93
C LEU A 58 20.86 26.57 6.44
N PHE A 59 19.64 26.80 5.98
CA PHE A 59 18.50 25.95 6.30
C PHE A 59 18.71 24.52 5.80
N ASN A 60 19.24 24.32 4.59
CA ASN A 60 19.54 23.00 4.05
C ASN A 60 20.64 22.29 4.85
N ILE A 61 21.69 23.01 5.28
CA ILE A 61 22.71 22.46 6.19
C ILE A 61 22.06 22.03 7.51
N PHE A 62 21.22 22.87 8.10
CA PHE A 62 20.52 22.54 9.34
C PHE A 62 19.68 21.27 9.19
N ASN A 63 18.95 21.13 8.07
CA ASN A 63 18.18 19.93 7.76
C ASN A 63 19.06 18.68 7.62
N LEU A 64 20.25 18.80 7.01
CA LEU A 64 21.21 17.70 6.90
C LEU A 64 21.61 17.17 8.28
N PHE A 65 21.77 18.06 9.27
CA PHE A 65 22.08 17.68 10.65
C PHE A 65 20.88 17.11 11.42
N LEU A 66 19.67 17.63 11.20
CA LEU A 66 18.47 17.20 11.92
C LEU A 66 17.97 15.83 11.44
N PHE A 67 18.10 15.55 10.14
CA PHE A 67 17.48 14.39 9.51
C PHE A 67 17.96 13.02 10.05
N PRO A 68 19.27 12.77 10.28
CA PRO A 68 19.74 11.53 10.89
C PRO A 68 19.14 11.26 12.29
N ARG A 69 18.82 12.32 13.05
CA ARG A 69 18.23 12.22 14.38
C ARG A 69 16.76 11.80 14.32
N LEU A 70 16.01 12.31 13.33
CA LEU A 70 14.59 12.00 13.14
C LEU A 70 14.36 10.59 12.58
N LYS A 71 15.27 10.08 11.75
CA LYS A 71 15.19 8.73 11.15
C LYS A 71 15.06 7.62 12.21
N LYS A 72 15.68 7.77 13.38
CA LYS A 72 15.69 6.74 14.44
C LYS A 72 14.34 6.59 15.16
N LYS A 73 13.44 7.58 15.09
CA LYS A 73 12.22 7.59 15.89
C LYS A 73 11.03 6.91 15.21
N ASN A 74 10.66 7.35 14.00
CA ASN A 74 9.49 6.84 13.27
C ASN A 74 9.48 7.33 11.82
N ILE A 75 9.10 6.48 10.86
CA ILE A 75 8.98 6.83 9.44
C ILE A 75 7.87 7.86 9.18
N ASN A 76 6.74 7.78 9.90
CA ASN A 76 5.64 8.73 9.73
C ASN A 76 6.03 10.15 10.17
N ILE A 77 6.80 10.26 11.27
CA ILE A 77 7.33 11.55 11.76
C ILE A 77 8.28 12.14 10.70
N LEU A 78 9.13 11.30 10.12
CA LEU A 78 10.07 11.71 9.09
C LEU A 78 9.36 12.21 7.81
N LEU A 79 8.32 11.49 7.37
CA LEU A 79 7.50 11.87 6.23
C LEU A 79 6.75 13.19 6.47
N ASN A 80 6.26 13.43 7.68
CA ASN A 80 5.60 14.68 8.05
C ASN A 80 6.61 15.84 8.14
N TYR A 81 7.79 15.60 8.70
CA TYR A 81 8.87 16.59 8.73
C TYR A 81 9.29 17.00 7.33
N TYR A 82 9.56 16.02 6.46
CA TYR A 82 9.97 16.28 5.09
C TYR A 82 8.85 16.95 4.27
N PHE A 83 7.59 16.65 4.57
CA PHE A 83 6.46 17.38 4.01
C PHE A 83 6.48 18.87 4.40
N GLY A 84 6.70 19.18 5.69
CA GLY A 84 6.87 20.56 6.16
C GLY A 84 8.08 21.25 5.52
N PHE A 85 9.19 20.54 5.38
CA PHE A 85 10.37 21.01 4.65
C PHE A 85 10.03 21.41 3.21
N LYS A 86 9.25 20.60 2.48
CA LYS A 86 8.84 20.93 1.11
C LYS A 86 7.88 22.12 1.03
N LEU A 87 6.97 22.30 2.00
CA LEU A 87 6.14 23.50 2.08
C LEU A 87 7.01 24.76 2.21
N PHE A 88 8.03 24.69 3.06
CA PHE A 88 8.98 25.79 3.25
C PHE A 88 9.79 26.05 1.98
N GLU A 89 10.30 25.00 1.32
CA GLU A 89 11.03 25.11 0.05
C GLU A 89 10.20 25.78 -1.05
N ILE A 90 8.93 25.39 -1.21
CA ILE A 90 8.00 26.03 -2.17
C ILE A 90 7.82 27.51 -1.86
N SER A 91 7.67 27.86 -0.57
CA SER A 91 7.47 29.24 -0.13
C SER A 91 8.70 30.09 -0.46
N TRP A 92 9.91 29.59 -0.16
CA TRP A 92 11.15 30.30 -0.50
C TRP A 92 11.41 30.40 -1.99
N LEU A 93 11.12 29.33 -2.74
CA LEU A 93 11.28 29.38 -4.18
C LEU A 93 10.35 30.44 -4.79
N THR A 94 9.14 30.59 -4.26
CA THR A 94 8.21 31.64 -4.70
C THR A 94 8.79 33.04 -4.47
N ILE A 95 9.34 33.28 -3.27
CA ILE A 95 9.99 34.54 -2.93
C ILE A 95 11.18 34.79 -3.87
N LEU A 96 11.97 33.75 -4.14
CA LEU A 96 13.11 33.83 -5.06
C LEU A 96 12.64 34.17 -6.48
N ILE A 97 11.62 33.48 -6.99
CA ILE A 97 11.07 33.71 -8.33
C ILE A 97 10.55 35.15 -8.46
N TYR A 98 9.86 35.66 -7.44
CA TYR A 98 9.41 37.04 -7.38
C TYR A 98 10.57 38.02 -7.59
N PHE A 99 11.66 37.89 -6.82
CA PHE A 99 12.83 38.78 -6.95
C PHE A 99 13.60 38.59 -8.25
N THR A 100 13.46 37.46 -8.94
CA THR A 100 14.15 37.20 -10.22
C THR A 100 13.43 37.73 -11.47
N GLY A 101 12.42 38.60 -11.34
CA GLY A 101 11.83 39.24 -12.52
C GLY A 101 10.39 38.84 -12.86
N GLY A 102 9.63 38.36 -11.86
CA GLY A 102 8.18 38.29 -11.93
C GLY A 102 7.58 37.16 -12.77
N ILE A 103 6.24 37.14 -12.79
CA ILE A 103 5.37 35.97 -13.02
C ILE A 103 5.38 35.42 -14.47
N SER A 104 6.04 36.12 -15.37
CA SER A 104 5.83 36.09 -16.81
C SER A 104 5.92 34.69 -17.47
N TRP A 105 7.00 33.91 -17.24
CA TRP A 105 7.21 32.61 -17.95
C TRP A 105 8.00 31.57 -17.18
N ILE A 106 8.83 31.99 -16.23
CA ILE A 106 9.70 31.12 -15.44
C ILE A 106 8.89 30.36 -14.38
N VAL A 107 7.83 30.96 -13.84
CA VAL A 107 7.06 30.37 -12.74
C VAL A 107 6.48 28.99 -13.09
N PRO A 108 5.74 28.79 -14.20
CA PRO A 108 5.13 27.49 -14.48
C PRO A 108 6.17 26.37 -14.67
N LEU A 109 7.33 26.69 -15.25
CA LEU A 109 8.42 25.74 -15.44
C LEU A 109 8.97 25.24 -14.09
N PHE A 110 9.31 26.15 -13.17
CA PHE A 110 9.83 25.77 -11.86
C PHE A 110 8.78 25.02 -11.02
N TYR A 111 7.52 25.44 -11.07
CA TYR A 111 6.44 24.79 -10.34
C TYR A 111 6.09 23.41 -10.89
N SER A 112 6.05 23.23 -12.21
CA SER A 112 5.82 21.92 -12.82
C SER A 112 6.86 20.90 -12.34
N PHE A 113 8.11 21.32 -12.19
CA PHE A 113 9.18 20.49 -11.69
C PHE A 113 8.96 20.07 -10.23
N ILE A 114 8.62 21.02 -9.36
CA ILE A 114 8.31 20.73 -7.95
C ILE A 114 7.15 19.73 -7.85
N ILE A 115 6.09 19.94 -8.64
CA ILE A 115 4.91 19.07 -8.66
C ILE A 115 5.30 17.63 -9.03
N VAL A 116 6.12 17.45 -10.06
CA VAL A 116 6.63 16.13 -10.47
C VAL A 116 7.38 15.45 -9.32
N ASN A 117 8.25 16.18 -8.62
CA ASN A 117 9.01 15.63 -7.49
C ASN A 117 8.12 15.28 -6.29
N ILE A 118 7.08 16.08 -6.03
CA ILE A 118 6.13 15.85 -4.93
C ILE A 118 5.38 14.53 -5.13
N PHE A 119 4.86 14.28 -6.33
CA PHE A 119 4.13 13.04 -6.62
C PHE A 119 5.00 11.78 -6.49
N TRP A 120 6.32 11.92 -6.62
CA TRP A 120 7.23 10.80 -6.50
C TRP A 120 7.48 10.39 -5.06
N VAL A 121 7.55 11.35 -4.13
CA VAL A 121 7.93 11.08 -2.74
C VAL A 121 6.73 10.87 -1.82
N PHE A 122 5.61 11.56 -2.09
CA PHE A 122 4.47 11.59 -1.17
C PHE A 122 3.29 10.72 -1.61
N PRO A 123 2.48 10.22 -0.65
CA PRO A 123 1.20 9.62 -0.96
C PRO A 123 0.26 10.63 -1.63
N LYS A 124 -0.67 10.14 -2.46
CA LYS A 124 -1.58 10.96 -3.27
C LYS A 124 -2.21 12.13 -2.52
N ASN A 125 -2.71 11.91 -1.29
CA ASN A 125 -3.39 12.94 -0.51
C ASN A 125 -2.48 14.12 -0.17
N LYS A 126 -1.24 13.84 0.24
CA LYS A 126 -0.24 14.87 0.55
C LYS A 126 0.26 15.56 -0.71
N ALA A 127 0.42 14.81 -1.80
CA ALA A 127 0.82 15.37 -3.07
C ALA A 127 -0.21 16.37 -3.61
N VAL A 128 -1.50 16.00 -3.59
CA VAL A 128 -2.60 16.88 -3.98
C VAL A 128 -2.66 18.13 -3.11
N PHE A 129 -2.47 17.99 -1.79
CA PHE A 129 -2.39 19.15 -0.89
C PHE A 129 -1.26 20.11 -1.28
N LEU A 130 -0.05 19.61 -1.53
CA LEU A 130 1.09 20.45 -1.92
C LEU A 130 0.85 21.16 -3.25
N ILE A 131 0.16 20.54 -4.20
CA ILE A 131 -0.23 21.19 -5.46
C ILE A 131 -1.23 22.30 -5.20
N GLY A 132 -2.24 22.05 -4.36
CA GLY A 132 -3.17 23.09 -3.93
C GLY A 132 -2.45 24.26 -3.28
N TYR A 133 -1.48 23.98 -2.40
CA TYR A 133 -0.64 24.97 -1.74
C TYR A 133 0.22 25.77 -2.74
N CYS A 134 0.85 25.10 -3.70
CA CYS A 134 1.59 25.73 -4.80
C CYS A 134 0.72 26.72 -5.58
N ASN A 135 -0.48 26.29 -5.99
CA ASN A 135 -1.42 27.15 -6.72
C ASN A 135 -1.91 28.31 -5.85
N LEU A 136 -2.21 28.07 -4.58
CA LEU A 136 -2.64 29.09 -3.64
C LEU A 136 -1.57 30.18 -3.49
N ILE A 137 -0.32 29.79 -3.24
CA ILE A 137 0.80 30.73 -3.12
C ILE A 137 1.02 31.49 -4.43
N LEU A 138 0.91 30.82 -5.57
CA LEU A 138 1.04 31.45 -6.87
C LEU A 138 -0.05 32.51 -7.10
N ILE A 139 -1.31 32.14 -6.87
CA ILE A 139 -2.44 33.07 -6.98
C ILE A 139 -2.28 34.23 -6.00
N PHE A 140 -1.85 33.95 -4.77
CA PHE A 140 -1.58 34.98 -3.77
C PHE A 140 -0.48 35.95 -4.22
N LEU A 141 0.61 35.44 -4.79
CA LEU A 141 1.68 36.27 -5.35
C LEU A 141 1.17 37.15 -6.52
N ILE A 142 0.37 36.57 -7.43
CA ILE A 142 -0.26 37.30 -8.54
C ILE A 142 -1.13 38.43 -8.01
N LEU A 143 -1.96 38.16 -7.00
CA LEU A 143 -2.83 39.17 -6.38
C LEU A 143 -2.03 40.28 -5.71
N LEU A 144 -0.98 39.95 -4.95
CA LEU A 144 -0.13 40.96 -4.30
C LEU A 144 0.55 41.89 -5.30
N GLN A 145 0.98 41.36 -6.46
CA GLN A 145 1.50 42.17 -7.55
C GLN A 145 0.41 43.00 -8.22
N TYR A 146 -0.75 42.40 -8.49
CA TYR A 146 -1.89 43.08 -9.12
C TYR A 146 -2.35 44.30 -8.30
N PHE A 147 -2.41 44.18 -6.98
CA PHE A 147 -2.76 45.28 -6.07
C PHE A 147 -1.62 46.27 -5.81
N LYS A 148 -0.45 46.07 -6.42
CA LYS A 148 0.77 46.89 -6.21
C LYS A 148 1.22 46.98 -4.76
N ILE A 149 0.85 45.99 -3.94
CA ILE A 149 1.35 45.86 -2.56
C ILE A 149 2.83 45.49 -2.60
N LEU A 150 3.19 44.66 -3.56
CA LEU A 150 4.56 44.26 -3.86
C LEU A 150 5.10 45.06 -5.07
N PRO A 151 6.27 45.73 -4.96
CA PRO A 151 6.82 46.50 -6.05
C PRO A 151 7.32 45.61 -7.19
N ASP A 152 7.04 46.00 -8.44
CA ASP A 152 7.48 45.24 -9.60
C ASP A 152 9.01 45.27 -9.73
N PHE A 153 9.65 44.13 -9.41
CA PHE A 153 11.07 43.93 -9.65
C PHE A 153 11.27 43.31 -11.03
N TYR A 154 11.93 44.04 -11.92
CA TYR A 154 12.42 43.51 -13.19
C TYR A 154 13.95 43.48 -13.15
N LEU A 155 14.54 42.29 -13.32
CA LEU A 155 16.01 42.16 -13.44
C LEU A 155 16.55 42.89 -14.69
N PHE A 156 15.70 43.01 -15.71
CA PHE A 156 15.99 43.73 -16.95
C PHE A 156 14.77 44.58 -17.29
N SER A 157 15.00 45.85 -17.58
CA SER A 157 13.94 46.74 -18.05
C SER A 157 13.33 46.17 -19.34
N PRO A 158 12.05 46.46 -19.68
CA PRO A 158 11.45 46.03 -20.94
C PRO A 158 12.31 46.39 -22.17
N GLU A 159 13.00 47.53 -22.11
CA GLU A 159 13.95 48.02 -23.12
C GLU A 159 15.24 47.18 -23.20
N ASP A 160 15.68 46.62 -22.07
CA ASP A 160 16.87 45.75 -21.98
C ASP A 160 16.61 44.32 -22.45
N LYS A 161 15.35 43.93 -22.67
CA LYS A 161 14.95 42.63 -23.24
C LYS A 161 15.18 42.56 -24.75
N ASN A 162 16.30 43.09 -25.20
CA ASN A 162 16.78 43.00 -26.57
C ASN A 162 17.78 41.84 -26.68
N LEU A 163 17.65 41.02 -27.72
CA LEU A 163 18.59 39.92 -28.02
C LEU A 163 20.03 40.43 -28.28
N GLN A 164 20.21 41.73 -28.50
CA GLN A 164 21.53 42.36 -28.63
C GLN A 164 22.23 42.58 -27.28
N ASN A 165 21.51 42.57 -26.15
CA ASN A 165 22.11 42.72 -24.84
C ASN A 165 22.77 41.39 -24.39
N LEU A 166 24.10 41.36 -24.44
CA LEU A 166 24.90 40.17 -24.12
C LEU A 166 24.69 39.66 -22.68
N SER A 167 24.41 40.56 -21.72
CA SER A 167 24.13 40.18 -20.33
C SER A 167 22.78 39.46 -20.20
N TYR A 168 21.77 39.90 -20.93
CA TYR A 168 20.46 39.25 -20.97
C TYR A 168 20.54 37.86 -21.63
N VAL A 169 21.20 37.77 -22.79
CA VAL A 169 21.36 36.51 -23.53
C VAL A 169 22.19 35.50 -22.74
N SER A 170 23.30 35.91 -22.14
CA SER A 170 24.13 35.01 -21.33
C SER A 170 23.38 34.48 -20.10
N LEU A 171 22.66 35.32 -19.37
CA LEU A 171 21.89 34.88 -18.20
C LEU A 171 20.76 33.91 -18.60
N THR A 172 20.03 34.20 -19.68
CA THR A 172 18.95 33.34 -20.17
C THR A 172 19.48 31.99 -20.65
N ILE A 173 20.62 31.95 -21.34
CA ILE A 173 21.28 30.69 -21.73
C ILE A 173 21.72 29.90 -20.48
N ILE A 174 22.37 30.55 -19.51
CA ILE A 174 22.81 29.88 -18.27
C ILE A 174 21.61 29.30 -17.51
N ALA A 175 20.53 30.08 -17.36
CA ALA A 175 19.31 29.61 -16.70
C ALA A 175 18.67 28.45 -17.48
N GLY A 176 18.59 28.54 -18.80
CA GLY A 176 18.07 27.47 -19.66
C GLY A 176 18.89 26.18 -19.55
N VAL A 177 20.22 26.27 -19.61
CA VAL A 177 21.13 25.12 -19.45
C VAL A 177 21.00 24.51 -18.06
N ALA A 178 20.91 25.33 -17.01
CA ALA A 178 20.71 24.84 -15.64
C ALA A 178 19.39 24.06 -15.50
N VAL A 179 18.31 24.56 -16.09
CA VAL A 179 17.01 23.86 -16.12
C VAL A 179 17.10 22.54 -16.88
N LEU A 180 17.77 22.51 -18.04
CA LEU A 180 17.93 21.29 -18.83
C LEU A 180 18.78 20.22 -18.13
N ILE A 181 19.90 20.60 -17.52
CA ILE A 181 20.74 19.69 -16.72
C ILE A 181 19.91 19.09 -15.58
N TYR A 182 19.14 19.93 -14.91
CA TYR A 182 18.29 19.51 -13.81
C TYR A 182 17.15 18.58 -14.25
N LEU A 183 16.53 18.85 -15.41
CA LEU A 183 15.53 17.96 -16.02
C LEU A 183 16.11 16.61 -16.41
N GLY A 184 17.27 16.59 -17.08
CA GLY A 184 17.94 15.35 -17.45
C GLY A 184 18.29 14.51 -16.22
N TYR A 185 18.76 15.17 -15.16
CA TYR A 185 19.06 14.53 -13.89
C TYR A 185 17.83 13.94 -13.21
N SER A 186 16.75 14.72 -13.10
CA SER A 186 15.47 14.29 -12.53
C SER A 186 14.88 13.12 -13.30
N SER A 187 14.93 13.17 -14.63
CA SER A 187 14.46 12.10 -15.52
C SER A 187 15.26 10.80 -15.36
N ASN A 188 16.57 10.88 -15.16
CA ASN A 188 17.40 9.71 -14.88
C ASN A 188 17.05 9.05 -13.54
N ILE A 189 16.79 9.86 -12.50
CA ILE A 189 16.30 9.36 -11.21
C ILE A 189 14.95 8.65 -11.42
N PHE A 190 14.03 9.31 -12.12
CA PHE A 190 12.72 8.74 -12.44
C PHE A 190 12.81 7.40 -13.16
N TYR A 191 13.65 7.31 -14.19
CA TYR A 191 13.85 6.09 -14.95
C TYR A 191 14.33 4.93 -14.07
N LYS A 192 15.34 5.18 -13.21
CA LYS A 192 15.85 4.16 -12.27
C LYS A 192 14.78 3.69 -11.29
N LEU A 193 13.90 4.58 -10.86
CA LEU A 193 12.81 4.25 -9.94
C LEU A 193 11.71 3.45 -10.61
N LEU A 194 11.30 3.83 -11.82
CA LEU A 194 10.35 3.04 -12.61
C LEU A 194 10.90 1.64 -12.86
N GLN A 195 12.16 1.51 -13.25
CA GLN A 195 12.86 0.24 -13.39
C GLN A 195 12.80 -0.59 -12.10
N ALA A 196 13.15 -0.01 -10.96
CA ALA A 196 13.10 -0.70 -9.67
C ALA A 196 11.67 -1.18 -9.32
N LYS A 197 10.65 -0.34 -9.54
CA LYS A 197 9.25 -0.71 -9.32
C LYS A 197 8.80 -1.84 -10.23
N ILE A 198 9.17 -1.81 -11.52
CA ILE A 198 8.87 -2.86 -12.47
C ILE A 198 9.50 -4.19 -12.03
N ILE A 199 10.77 -4.17 -11.60
CA ILE A 199 11.48 -5.36 -11.09
C ILE A 199 10.80 -5.89 -9.82
N ASN A 200 10.43 -5.03 -8.87
CA ASN A 200 9.76 -5.43 -7.64
C ASN A 200 8.36 -5.99 -7.90
N LEU A 201 7.60 -5.40 -8.82
CA LEU A 201 6.31 -5.93 -9.26
C LEU A 201 6.45 -7.29 -9.93
N LYS A 202 7.47 -7.48 -10.78
CA LYS A 202 7.78 -8.77 -11.41
C LYS A 202 8.07 -9.85 -10.36
N LYS A 203 8.97 -9.57 -9.40
CA LYS A 203 9.28 -10.50 -8.29
C LYS A 203 8.06 -10.83 -7.44
N THR A 204 7.22 -9.84 -7.16
CA THR A 204 5.98 -10.04 -6.38
C THR A 204 5.01 -10.94 -7.14
N ARG A 205 4.89 -10.74 -8.45
CA ARG A 205 4.07 -11.59 -9.33
C ARG A 205 4.61 -13.02 -9.38
N GLU A 206 5.92 -13.21 -9.50
CA GLU A 206 6.55 -14.53 -9.50
C GLU A 206 6.27 -15.29 -8.20
N LYS A 207 6.45 -14.65 -7.04
CA LYS A 207 6.12 -15.24 -5.72
C LYS A 207 4.63 -15.58 -5.59
N PHE A 208 3.76 -14.72 -6.12
CA PHE A 208 2.33 -14.97 -6.10
C PHE A 208 1.95 -16.19 -6.96
N GLU A 209 2.51 -16.31 -8.16
CA GLU A 209 2.31 -17.48 -9.03
C GLU A 209 2.87 -18.76 -8.40
N GLU A 210 4.02 -18.71 -7.76
CA GLU A 210 4.59 -19.85 -7.03
C GLU A 210 3.66 -20.30 -5.89
N THR A 211 3.20 -19.35 -5.07
CA THR A 211 2.26 -19.63 -3.97
C THR A 211 0.96 -20.23 -4.49
N LYS A 212 0.44 -19.71 -5.61
CA LYS A 212 -0.76 -20.23 -6.28
C LYS A 212 -0.56 -21.68 -6.74
N ARG A 213 0.55 -22.00 -7.40
CA ARG A 213 0.86 -23.37 -7.84
C ARG A 213 0.95 -24.34 -6.67
N ASN A 214 1.61 -23.93 -5.58
CA ASN A 214 1.74 -24.76 -4.38
C ASN A 214 0.36 -25.02 -3.75
N LEU A 215 -0.48 -23.99 -3.66
CA LEU A 215 -1.85 -24.14 -3.14
C LEU A 215 -2.71 -25.03 -4.03
N GLU A 216 -2.62 -24.89 -5.36
CA GLU A 216 -3.33 -25.77 -6.31
C GLU A 216 -2.88 -27.23 -6.18
N ALA A 217 -1.58 -27.48 -6.00
CA ALA A 217 -1.05 -28.83 -5.77
C ALA A 217 -1.58 -29.43 -4.46
N GLU A 218 -1.61 -28.64 -3.38
CA GLU A 218 -2.15 -29.06 -2.09
C GLU A 218 -3.65 -29.35 -2.16
N ILE A 219 -4.43 -28.49 -2.81
CA ILE A 219 -5.87 -28.71 -3.02
C ILE A 219 -6.10 -30.02 -3.78
N ARG A 220 -5.33 -30.28 -4.85
CA ARG A 220 -5.44 -31.55 -5.60
C ARG A 220 -5.10 -32.75 -4.73
N LYS A 221 -4.07 -32.66 -3.89
CA LYS A 221 -3.69 -33.72 -2.95
C LYS A 221 -4.81 -33.99 -1.94
N ARG A 222 -5.32 -32.94 -1.26
CA ARG A 222 -6.42 -33.04 -0.29
C ARG A 222 -7.71 -33.57 -0.92
N THR A 223 -8.01 -33.15 -2.14
CA THR A 223 -9.18 -33.64 -2.88
C THR A 223 -9.07 -35.15 -3.14
N ARG A 224 -7.88 -35.65 -3.49
CA ARG A 224 -7.64 -37.09 -3.68
C ARG A 224 -7.75 -37.87 -2.36
N GLU A 225 -7.17 -37.36 -1.28
CA GLU A 225 -7.26 -37.96 0.07
C GLU A 225 -8.73 -38.08 0.50
N LEU A 226 -9.50 -36.99 0.43
CA LEU A 226 -10.92 -36.98 0.78
C LEU A 226 -11.74 -37.96 -0.08
N LEU A 227 -11.42 -38.06 -1.37
CA LEU A 227 -12.12 -38.99 -2.26
C LEU A 227 -11.80 -40.46 -1.92
N GLN A 228 -10.58 -40.75 -1.49
CA GLN A 228 -10.20 -42.09 -0.98
C GLN A 228 -10.89 -42.40 0.35
N GLU A 229 -10.91 -41.46 1.28
CA GLU A 229 -11.62 -41.61 2.57
C GLU A 229 -13.12 -41.82 2.35
N LYS A 230 -13.74 -41.02 1.48
CA LYS A 230 -15.15 -41.18 1.11
C LYS A 230 -15.44 -42.58 0.58
N LYS A 231 -14.60 -43.10 -0.33
CA LYS A 231 -14.74 -44.47 -0.86
C LYS A 231 -14.62 -45.54 0.23
N LYS A 232 -13.65 -45.40 1.14
CA LYS A 232 -13.51 -46.31 2.30
C LYS A 232 -14.75 -46.28 3.18
N LEU A 233 -15.26 -45.09 3.46
CA LEU A 233 -16.46 -44.91 4.28
C LEU A 233 -17.70 -45.53 3.62
N GLU A 234 -17.87 -45.37 2.30
CA GLU A 234 -18.96 -45.98 1.53
C GLU A 234 -18.92 -47.52 1.60
N ILE A 235 -17.73 -48.12 1.54
CA ILE A 235 -17.55 -49.58 1.69
C ILE A 235 -17.98 -50.01 3.09
N ILE A 236 -17.47 -49.35 4.14
CA ILE A 236 -17.80 -49.65 5.55
C ILE A 236 -19.30 -49.52 5.79
N VAL A 237 -19.92 -48.45 5.31
CA VAL A 237 -21.37 -48.22 5.47
C VAL A 237 -22.15 -49.35 4.79
N ARG A 238 -21.75 -49.76 3.58
CA ARG A 238 -22.40 -50.86 2.85
C ARG A 238 -22.27 -52.20 3.58
N GLU A 239 -21.09 -52.51 4.11
CA GLU A 239 -20.85 -53.74 4.89
C GLU A 239 -21.69 -53.75 6.17
N ARG A 240 -21.70 -52.64 6.92
CA ARG A 240 -22.52 -52.49 8.13
C ARG A 240 -24.01 -52.57 7.83
N THR A 241 -24.45 -52.01 6.71
CA THR A 241 -25.86 -52.10 6.30
C THR A 241 -26.26 -53.55 6.03
N LYS A 242 -25.44 -54.32 5.30
CA LYS A 242 -25.65 -55.75 5.08
C LYS A 242 -25.65 -56.55 6.39
N GLU A 243 -24.70 -56.27 7.29
CA GLU A 243 -24.63 -56.91 8.59
C GLU A 243 -25.88 -56.63 9.45
N LEU A 244 -26.37 -55.40 9.44
CA LEU A 244 -27.60 -55.04 10.15
C LEU A 244 -28.83 -55.74 9.56
N GLU A 245 -28.92 -55.86 8.23
CA GLU A 245 -30.00 -56.60 7.58
C GLU A 245 -30.00 -58.09 7.94
N THR A 246 -28.83 -58.75 7.95
CA THR A 246 -28.74 -60.16 8.34
C THR A 246 -29.09 -60.36 9.81
N ARG A 247 -28.54 -59.53 10.72
CA ARG A 247 -28.90 -59.55 12.14
C ARG A 247 -30.40 -59.31 12.35
N ARG A 248 -31.00 -58.38 11.60
CA ARG A 248 -32.45 -58.10 11.67
C ARG A 248 -33.29 -59.31 11.28
N LYS A 249 -32.90 -60.05 10.22
CA LYS A 249 -33.58 -61.30 9.82
C LYS A 249 -33.49 -62.37 10.91
N ILE A 250 -32.31 -62.59 11.47
CA ILE A 250 -32.10 -63.57 12.56
C ILE A 250 -32.96 -63.21 13.78
N VAL A 251 -32.98 -61.94 14.16
CA VAL A 251 -33.82 -61.47 15.28
C VAL A 251 -35.30 -61.67 14.97
N GLN A 252 -35.77 -61.38 13.76
CA GLN A 252 -37.16 -61.62 13.36
C GLN A 252 -37.52 -63.12 13.40
N GLU A 253 -36.64 -64.01 12.99
CA GLU A 253 -36.86 -65.46 13.08
C GLU A 253 -36.95 -65.92 14.53
N ARG A 254 -36.03 -65.48 15.40
CA ARG A 254 -36.09 -65.78 16.84
C ARG A 254 -37.36 -65.25 17.51
N VAL A 255 -37.81 -64.06 17.12
CA VAL A 255 -39.08 -63.50 17.61
C VAL A 255 -40.25 -64.40 17.20
N LYS A 256 -40.30 -64.88 15.94
CA LYS A 256 -41.33 -65.84 15.48
C LYS A 256 -41.27 -67.18 16.22
N GLU A 257 -40.09 -67.70 16.49
CA GLU A 257 -39.92 -68.93 17.27
C GLU A 257 -40.40 -68.77 18.72
N LEU A 258 -40.08 -67.63 19.34
CA LEU A 258 -40.56 -67.27 20.68
C LEU A 258 -42.08 -67.12 20.70
N GLU A 259 -42.68 -66.46 19.71
CA GLU A 259 -44.13 -66.35 19.58
C GLU A 259 -44.79 -67.72 19.40
N LYS A 260 -44.22 -68.62 18.59
CA LYS A 260 -44.71 -69.99 18.41
C LYS A 260 -44.62 -70.80 19.70
N SER A 261 -43.50 -70.69 20.41
CA SER A 261 -43.28 -71.36 21.70
C SER A 261 -44.24 -70.85 22.76
N HIS A 262 -44.47 -69.54 22.80
CA HIS A 262 -45.47 -68.91 23.68
C HIS A 262 -46.89 -69.38 23.35
N ARG A 263 -47.27 -69.47 22.06
CA ARG A 263 -48.59 -70.01 21.66
C ARG A 263 -48.77 -71.46 22.13
N LEU A 264 -47.73 -72.29 22.00
CA LEU A 264 -47.76 -73.68 22.46
C LEU A 264 -47.84 -73.79 23.99
N ALA A 265 -47.10 -72.93 24.71
CA ALA A 265 -47.15 -72.88 26.17
C ALA A 265 -48.55 -72.48 26.66
N VAL A 266 -49.15 -71.43 26.10
CA VAL A 266 -50.53 -71.02 26.41
C VAL A 266 -51.54 -72.11 26.07
N ALA A 267 -51.39 -72.79 24.93
CA ALA A 267 -52.26 -73.92 24.59
C ALA A 267 -52.12 -75.10 25.57
N ARG A 268 -50.90 -75.38 26.05
CA ARG A 268 -50.67 -76.40 27.10
C ARG A 268 -51.27 -75.98 28.43
N GLU A 269 -51.16 -74.71 28.82
CA GLU A 269 -51.77 -74.18 30.03
C GLU A 269 -53.30 -74.27 29.99
N LEU A 270 -53.91 -73.87 28.87
CA LEU A 270 -55.36 -74.02 28.65
C LEU A 270 -55.78 -75.48 28.77
N ARG A 271 -55.08 -76.40 28.09
CA ARG A 271 -55.39 -77.84 28.15
C ARG A 271 -55.17 -78.46 29.54
N MET A 272 -54.16 -77.99 30.28
CA MET A 272 -53.96 -78.39 31.68
C MET A 272 -55.05 -77.83 32.59
N SER A 273 -55.54 -76.62 32.32
CA SER A 273 -56.68 -76.06 33.04
C SER A 273 -57.94 -76.89 32.81
N GLU A 274 -58.24 -77.24 31.55
CA GLU A 274 -59.35 -78.13 31.17
C GLU A 274 -59.22 -79.50 31.86
N LEU A 275 -58.06 -80.15 31.77
CA LEU A 275 -57.80 -81.44 32.43
C LEU A 275 -57.94 -81.37 33.96
N LYS A 276 -57.53 -80.27 34.59
CA LYS A 276 -57.72 -80.07 36.04
C LYS A 276 -59.21 -79.97 36.39
N GLU A 277 -59.98 -79.26 35.58
CA GLU A 277 -61.43 -79.10 35.76
C GLU A 277 -62.15 -80.45 35.60
N GLU A 278 -61.77 -81.24 34.59
CA GLU A 278 -62.26 -82.61 34.39
C GLU A 278 -61.91 -83.53 35.58
N LEU A 279 -60.66 -83.50 36.06
CA LEU A 279 -60.23 -84.26 37.25
C LEU A 279 -61.02 -83.87 38.50
N GLU A 280 -61.33 -82.59 38.67
CA GLU A 280 -62.15 -82.10 39.77
C GLU A 280 -63.59 -82.63 39.68
N ASN A 281 -64.15 -82.69 38.48
CA ASN A 281 -65.45 -83.29 38.20
C ASN A 281 -65.45 -84.81 38.46
N PHE A 282 -64.42 -85.53 38.01
CA PHE A 282 -64.26 -86.97 38.32
C PHE A 282 -64.10 -87.24 39.82
N LYS A 283 -63.38 -86.37 40.55
CA LYS A 283 -63.29 -86.44 42.02
C LYS A 283 -64.65 -86.21 42.69
N LYS A 284 -65.45 -85.28 42.19
CA LYS A 284 -66.83 -85.06 42.70
C LYS A 284 -67.73 -86.28 42.45
N LEU A 285 -67.55 -86.99 41.33
CA LEU A 285 -68.31 -88.20 40.99
C LEU A 285 -67.90 -89.41 41.87
N THR A 286 -66.62 -89.58 42.15
CA THR A 286 -66.11 -90.69 43.00
C THR A 286 -66.37 -90.48 44.49
N LYS A 287 -66.53 -89.23 44.96
CA LYS A 287 -66.92 -88.93 46.35
C LYS A 287 -68.42 -89.16 46.65
N LYS A 288 -69.20 -89.54 45.63
CA LYS A 288 -70.66 -89.80 45.72
C LYS A 288 -71.01 -91.29 45.65
N SER A 289 -70.00 -92.17 45.64
CA SER A 289 -70.12 -93.62 45.87
C SER A 289 -69.43 -93.98 47.18
#